data_AF-A0A523N0C2-F1
#
_entry.id   AF-A0A523N0C2-F1
#
_cell.length_a   1.000
_cell.length_b   1.000
_cell.length_c   1.000
_cell.angle_alpha   90.00
_cell.angle_beta   90.00
_cell.angle_gamma   90.00
#
_symmetry.space_group_name_H-M   'P 1'
#
loop_
_entity.id
_entity.type
_entity.pdbx_description
1 polymer ?
#
loop_
_entity_poly.entity_id
_entity_poly.type
_entity_poly.pdbx_seq_one_letter_code
_entity_poly.pdbx_strand_id
1 'polypeptide(L)'
;MFGGHGIYHQDVFFAIVYEGRLYFKTTPATRPSYEKEGMMAFRPSAKQTLKNYFEVPPHLLDSANALIPWARQAVAVSSRAKNV
;
A
#
# COMPACT_ATOMS: atom_id res chain seq x y z
N MET A 1 9.47 -16.67 -2.28
CA MET A 1 9.16 -15.57 -1.35
C MET A 1 9.90 -14.33 -1.80
N PHE A 2 9.21 -13.22 -2.02
CA PHE A 2 9.79 -11.96 -2.50
C PHE A 2 10.54 -11.19 -1.40
N GLY A 3 11.04 -11.85 -0.35
CA GLY A 3 11.82 -11.22 0.73
C GLY A 3 11.15 -10.10 1.56
N GLY A 4 9.90 -9.75 1.26
CA GLY A 4 9.16 -8.67 1.94
C GLY A 4 8.30 -9.14 3.11
N HIS A 5 7.82 -8.18 3.90
CA HIS A 5 6.95 -8.39 5.05
C HIS A 5 5.53 -7.94 4.72
N GLY A 6 4.56 -8.73 5.14
CA GLY A 6 3.15 -8.38 5.07
C GLY A 6 2.67 -7.68 6.33
N ILE A 7 1.95 -6.56 6.19
CA ILE A 7 1.31 -5.90 7.31
C ILE A 7 -0.19 -6.17 7.30
N TYR A 8 -0.67 -6.58 8.47
CA TYR A 8 -2.05 -6.92 8.73
C TYR A 8 -2.63 -5.99 9.80
N HIS A 9 -3.88 -5.60 9.61
CA HIS A 9 -4.71 -5.02 10.66
C HIS A 9 -5.80 -6.04 10.98
N GLN A 10 -5.69 -6.71 12.13
CA GLN A 10 -6.41 -7.96 12.41
C GLN A 10 -6.11 -8.97 11.29
N ASP A 11 -7.13 -9.50 10.60
CA ASP A 11 -6.93 -10.44 9.49
C ASP A 11 -6.80 -9.74 8.12
N VAL A 12 -6.83 -8.40 8.08
CA VAL A 12 -6.86 -7.64 6.82
C VAL A 12 -5.44 -7.32 6.35
N PHE A 13 -5.00 -8.01 5.31
CA PHE A 13 -3.76 -7.69 4.61
C PHE A 13 -3.92 -6.38 3.81
N PHE A 14 -3.17 -5.35 4.21
CA PHE A 14 -3.33 -4.00 3.65
C PHE A 14 -2.03 -3.31 3.26
N ALA A 15 -0.86 -3.81 3.69
CA ALA A 15 0.41 -3.22 3.32
C ALA A 15 1.51 -4.26 3.11
N ILE A 16 2.56 -3.84 2.39
CA ILE A 16 3.77 -4.61 2.14
C ILE A 16 4.96 -3.72 2.52
N VAL A 17 5.95 -4.28 3.21
CA VAL A 17 7.27 -3.68 3.37
C VAL A 17 8.28 -4.48 2.56
N TYR A 18 8.97 -3.83 1.65
CA TYR A 18 9.95 -4.47 0.77
C TYR A 18 11.09 -3.50 0.49
N GLU A 19 12.33 -3.96 0.67
CA GLU A 19 13.55 -3.16 0.43
C GLU A 19 13.51 -1.75 1.06
N GLY A 20 13.01 -1.66 2.31
CA GLY A 20 12.92 -0.40 3.05
C GLY A 20 11.78 0.52 2.64
N ARG A 21 10.92 0.10 1.70
CA ARG A 21 9.77 0.87 1.22
C ARG A 21 8.46 0.28 1.75
N LEU A 22 7.52 1.16 2.07
CA LEU A 22 6.17 0.80 2.48
C LEU A 22 5.21 0.94 1.30
N TYR A 23 4.35 -0.04 1.10
CA TYR A 23 3.34 -0.05 0.05
C TYR A 23 1.96 -0.28 0.65
N PHE A 24 1.00 0.58 0.33
CA PHE A 24 -0.38 0.40 0.76
C PHE A 24 -1.25 -0.17 -0.34
N LYS A 25 -2.25 -0.96 0.07
CA LYS A 25 -3.30 -1.43 -0.81
C LYS A 25 -4.15 -0.27 -1.31
N THR A 26 -4.46 -0.28 -2.59
CA THR A 26 -5.17 0.75 -3.34
C THR A 26 -6.27 0.13 -4.20
N THR A 27 -7.21 0.97 -4.61
CA THR A 27 -8.25 0.68 -5.60
C THR A 27 -8.16 1.71 -6.72
N PRO A 28 -8.92 1.55 -7.83
CA PRO A 28 -8.99 2.58 -8.86
C PRO A 28 -9.41 3.96 -8.34
N ALA A 29 -10.16 4.02 -7.24
CA ALA A 29 -10.57 5.28 -6.62
C ALA A 29 -9.46 5.96 -5.79
N THR A 30 -8.57 5.19 -5.17
CA THR A 30 -7.52 5.74 -4.30
C THR A 30 -6.17 5.90 -4.99
N ARG A 31 -5.93 5.12 -6.06
CA ARG A 31 -4.68 5.12 -6.84
C ARG A 31 -4.28 6.51 -7.36
N PRO A 32 -5.19 7.37 -7.86
CA PRO A 32 -4.81 8.68 -8.40
C PRO A 32 -4.06 9.57 -7.40
N SER A 33 -4.32 9.43 -6.08
CA SER A 33 -3.59 10.18 -5.06
C SER A 33 -2.12 9.78 -4.95
N TYR A 34 -1.80 8.51 -5.20
CA TYR A 34 -0.42 8.00 -5.20
C TYR A 34 0.28 8.39 -6.51
N GLU A 35 -0.41 8.30 -7.65
CA GLU A 35 0.14 8.67 -8.95
C GLU A 35 0.47 10.17 -9.03
N LYS A 36 -0.33 11.03 -8.40
CA LYS A 36 -0.04 12.48 -8.28
C LYS A 36 1.25 12.78 -7.52
N GLU A 37 1.61 11.93 -6.56
CA GLU A 37 2.87 11.99 -5.82
C GLU A 37 4.03 11.33 -6.59
N GLY A 38 3.79 10.81 -7.80
CA GLY A 38 4.79 10.10 -8.60
C GLY A 38 5.10 8.69 -8.08
N MET A 39 4.26 8.11 -7.22
CA MET A 39 4.50 6.80 -6.63
C MET A 39 4.15 5.67 -7.58
N MET A 40 4.88 4.57 -7.47
CA MET A 40 4.76 3.42 -8.37
C MET A 40 4.09 2.22 -7.70
N ALA A 41 3.52 1.36 -8.53
CA ALA A 41 2.98 0.09 -8.10
C ALA A 41 4.11 -0.85 -7.62
N PHE A 42 3.81 -1.68 -6.63
CA PHE A 42 4.73 -2.66 -6.09
C PHE A 42 5.17 -3.66 -7.16
N ARG A 43 6.49 -3.71 -7.40
CA ARG A 43 7.12 -4.54 -8.42
C ARG A 43 8.38 -5.20 -7.86
N PRO A 44 8.26 -6.35 -7.16
CA PRO A 44 9.41 -7.03 -6.56
C PRO A 44 10.32 -7.73 -7.58
N SER A 45 9.85 -7.91 -8.83
CA SER A 45 10.68 -8.42 -9.91
C SER A 45 10.16 -7.95 -11.28
N ALA A 46 10.96 -8.10 -12.33
CA ALA A 46 10.55 -7.74 -13.68
C ALA A 46 9.26 -8.46 -14.13
N LYS A 47 8.99 -9.67 -13.61
CA LYS A 47 7.88 -10.55 -13.98
C LYS A 47 6.63 -10.39 -13.11
N GLN A 48 6.72 -9.68 -11.98
CA GLN A 48 5.63 -9.57 -11.01
C GLN A 48 5.37 -8.12 -10.63
N THR A 49 4.14 -7.66 -10.86
CA THR A 49 3.66 -6.34 -10.44
C THR A 49 2.30 -6.48 -9.77
N LEU A 50 2.17 -6.01 -8.54
CA LEU A 50 0.88 -5.92 -7.87
C LEU A 50 0.30 -4.52 -8.09
N LYS A 51 -0.54 -4.37 -9.12
CA LYS A 51 -1.15 -3.09 -9.54
C LYS A 51 -2.05 -2.42 -8.48
N ASN A 52 -2.35 -3.13 -7.38
CA ASN A 52 -3.18 -2.62 -6.30
C ASN A 52 -2.37 -2.31 -5.05
N TYR A 53 -1.03 -2.30 -5.11
CA TYR A 53 -0.19 -1.82 -4.02
C TYR A 53 0.69 -0.71 -4.55
N PHE A 54 0.65 0.46 -3.94
CA PHE A 54 1.45 1.61 -4.35
C PHE A 54 2.36 2.05 -3.22
N GLU A 55 3.55 2.52 -3.59
CA GLU A 55 4.53 3.03 -2.63
C GLU A 55 3.95 4.23 -1.88
N VAL A 56 4.14 4.24 -0.56
CA VAL A 56 3.75 5.36 0.29
C VAL A 56 4.75 6.48 0.09
N PRO A 57 4.31 7.72 -0.23
CA PRO A 57 5.20 8.86 -0.34
C PRO A 57 6.11 9.01 0.90
N PRO A 58 7.43 9.13 0.73
CA PRO A 58 8.37 9.16 1.86
C PRO A 58 8.06 10.25 2.89
N HIS A 59 7.61 11.43 2.44
CA HIS A 59 7.27 12.55 3.33
C HIS A 59 6.11 12.25 4.30
N LEU A 60 5.26 11.24 4.00
CA LEU A 60 4.22 10.81 4.92
C LEU A 60 4.78 9.94 6.04
N LEU A 61 5.91 9.27 5.83
CA LEU A 61 6.55 8.41 6.84
C LEU A 61 7.14 9.23 7.99
N ASP A 62 7.47 10.51 7.75
CA ASP A 62 8.03 11.42 8.75
C ASP A 62 7.00 11.90 9.78
N SER A 63 5.70 11.69 9.53
CA SER A 63 4.62 12.13 10.42
C SER A 63 3.48 11.13 10.51
N ALA A 64 3.30 10.56 11.69
CA ALA A 64 2.19 9.65 11.96
C ALA A 64 0.82 10.26 11.62
N ASN A 65 0.64 11.57 11.89
CA ASN A 65 -0.62 12.26 11.58
C ASN A 65 -0.91 12.32 10.08
N ALA A 66 0.13 12.37 9.24
CA ALA A 66 0.01 12.32 7.78
C ALA A 66 -0.17 10.89 7.27
N LEU A 67 0.49 9.91 7.89
CA LEU A 67 0.46 8.50 7.48
C LEU A 67 -0.84 7.77 7.85
N ILE A 68 -1.38 8.04 9.04
CA ILE A 68 -2.55 7.32 9.59
C ILE A 68 -3.76 7.37 8.66
N PRO A 69 -4.15 8.52 8.06
CA PRO A 69 -5.26 8.58 7.11
C PRO A 69 -5.09 7.63 5.92
N TRP A 70 -3.87 7.53 5.38
CA TRP A 70 -3.55 6.66 4.26
C TRP A 70 -3.61 5.18 4.65
N ALA A 71 -3.06 4.83 5.82
CA ALA A 71 -3.14 3.48 6.36
C ALA A 71 -4.60 3.05 6.62
N ARG A 72 -5.42 3.92 7.24
CA ARG A 72 -6.85 3.67 7.47
C ARG A 72 -7.61 3.45 6.17
N GLN A 73 -7.32 4.26 5.15
CA GLN A 73 -7.92 4.09 3.82
C GLN A 73 -7.53 2.74 3.21
N ALA A 74 -6.25 2.35 3.31
CA ALA A 74 -5.75 1.07 2.83
C ALA A 74 -6.42 -0.13 3.53
N VAL A 75 -6.63 -0.06 4.84
CA VAL A 75 -7.39 -1.06 5.60
C VAL A 75 -8.84 -1.12 5.12
N ALA A 76 -9.51 0.03 4.98
CA ALA A 76 -10.91 0.12 4.60
C ALA A 76 -11.19 -0.45 3.19
N VAL A 77 -10.29 -0.21 2.23
CA VAL A 77 -10.44 -0.80 0.89
C VAL A 77 -10.11 -2.30 0.86
N SER A 78 -9.29 -2.77 1.80
CA SER A 78 -8.89 -4.16 1.91
C SER A 78 -9.95 -5.04 2.58
N SER A 79 -10.69 -4.49 3.54
CA SER A 79 -11.81 -5.19 4.19
C SER A 79 -13.01 -5.34 3.25
N ARG A 80 -13.33 -4.32 2.46
CA ARG A 80 -14.40 -4.39 1.44
C ARG A 80 -14.17 -5.49 0.40
N ALA A 81 -12.91 -5.76 0.06
CA ALA A 81 -12.55 -6.81 -0.90
C ALA A 81 -12.71 -8.24 -0.35
N LYS A 82 -12.88 -8.44 0.97
CA LYS A 82 -13.13 -9.76 1.56
C LYS A 82 -14.60 -10.19 1.53
N ASN A 83 -15.53 -9.29 1.18
CA ASN A 83 -16.98 -9.54 1.20
C ASN A 83 -17.57 -9.82 -0.20
N VAL A 84 -16.78 -10.40 -1.11
CA VAL A 84 -17.27 -10.90 -2.42
C VAL A 84 -16.90 -12.37 -2.55
#